data_AF-A0A2G2A266-F1
#
_entry.id   AF-A0A2G2A266-F1
#
_cell.length_a   1.000
_cell.length_b   1.000
_cell.length_c   1.000
_cell.angle_alpha   90.00
_cell.angle_beta   90.00
_cell.angle_gamma   90.00
#
_symmetry.space_group_name_H-M   'P 1'
#
loop_
_entity.id
_entity.type
_entity.pdbx_description
1 polymer ?
#
loop_
_entity_poly.entity_id
_entity_poly.type
_entity_poly.pdbx_seq_one_letter_code
_entity_poly.pdbx_strand_id
1 'polypeptide(L)' 'MFTKDNNVKDFDPDLWQAIKAEEQRQEDHIELIASENYVSPRVMEMQGSVLTNKYA' A
#
# COMPACT_ATOMS: atom_id res chain seq x y z
N MET A 1 1.88 -9.69 -21.10
CA MET A 1 1.91 -8.34 -20.48
C MET A 1 0.90 -8.35 -19.35
N PHE A 2 1.26 -7.79 -18.18
CA PHE A 2 0.42 -7.83 -16.98
C PHE A 2 -0.99 -7.29 -17.26
N THR A 3 -2.01 -7.99 -16.80
CA THR A 3 -3.41 -7.55 -16.88
C THR A 3 -3.78 -6.81 -15.60
N LYS A 4 -4.85 -6.01 -15.65
CA LYS A 4 -5.35 -5.29 -14.45
C LYS A 4 -5.77 -6.22 -13.31
N ASP A 5 -6.04 -7.48 -13.63
CA ASP A 5 -6.47 -8.48 -12.67
C ASP A 5 -5.27 -9.12 -11.92
N ASN A 6 -4.03 -8.87 -12.36
CA ASN A 6 -2.83 -9.30 -11.65
C ASN A 6 -2.63 -8.45 -10.38
N ASN A 7 -3.16 -8.95 -9.27
CA ASN A 7 -3.13 -8.28 -7.98
C ASN A 7 -2.34 -9.10 -6.93
N VAL A 8 -1.91 -8.46 -5.85
CA VAL A 8 -1.12 -9.09 -4.79
C VAL A 8 -1.94 -10.14 -4.02
N LYS A 9 -3.25 -9.91 -3.84
CA LYS A 9 -4.12 -10.81 -3.08
C LYS A 9 -4.15 -12.23 -3.64
N ASP A 10 -4.23 -12.38 -4.95
CA ASP A 10 -4.29 -13.70 -5.60
C ASP A 10 -2.90 -14.31 -5.83
N PHE A 11 -1.87 -13.47 -5.96
CA PHE A 11 -0.49 -13.90 -6.17
C PHE A 11 0.22 -14.33 -4.87
N ASP A 12 0.04 -13.56 -3.80
CA ASP A 12 0.64 -13.77 -2.48
C ASP A 12 -0.39 -13.45 -1.38
N PRO A 13 -1.23 -14.44 -1.02
CA PRO A 13 -2.25 -14.28 0.00
C PRO A 13 -1.68 -13.93 1.37
N ASP A 14 -0.50 -14.46 1.73
CA ASP A 14 0.12 -14.24 3.02
C ASP A 14 0.58 -12.78 3.17
N LEU A 15 1.23 -12.23 2.14
CA LEU A 15 1.59 -10.81 2.10
C LEU A 15 0.35 -9.91 2.13
N TRP A 16 -0.70 -10.29 1.40
CA TRP A 16 -1.95 -9.53 1.42
C TRP A 16 -2.59 -9.50 2.81
N GLN A 17 -2.60 -10.62 3.53
CA GLN A 17 -3.08 -10.66 4.92
C GLN A 17 -2.22 -9.78 5.83
N ALA A 18 -0.90 -9.78 5.66
CA ALA A 18 -0.01 -8.92 6.44
C ALA A 18 -0.31 -7.43 6.22
N ILE A 19 -0.54 -7.00 4.97
CA ILE A 19 -0.94 -5.62 4.65
C ILE A 19 -2.27 -5.26 5.34
N LYS A 20 -3.26 -6.17 5.27
CA LYS A 20 -4.57 -5.95 5.91
C LYS A 20 -4.49 -5.88 7.44
N ALA A 21 -3.65 -6.70 8.05
CA ALA A 21 -3.43 -6.66 9.48
C ALA A 21 -2.79 -5.32 9.92
N GLU A 22 -1.85 -4.78 9.13
CA GLU A 22 -1.22 -3.50 9.43
C GLU A 22 -2.17 -2.32 9.22
N GLU A 23 -3.00 -2.35 8.17
CA GLU A 23 -4.07 -1.36 7.97
C GLU A 23 -4.99 -1.29 9.19
N GLN A 24 -5.44 -2.44 9.68
CA GLN A 24 -6.26 -2.52 10.90
C GLN A 24 -5.51 -2.02 12.14
N ARG A 25 -4.23 -2.39 12.30
CA ARG A 25 -3.41 -1.96 13.45
C ARG A 25 -3.32 -0.44 13.53
N GLN A 26 -3.12 0.22 12.39
CA GLN A 26 -3.06 1.68 12.30
C GLN A 26 -4.39 2.35 12.67
N GLU A 27 -5.52 1.77 12.25
CA GLU A 27 -6.85 2.30 12.57
C GLU A 27 -7.24 2.10 14.05
N ASP A 28 -6.81 0.99 14.65
CA ASP A 28 -7.16 0.62 16.02
C ASP A 28 -6.33 1.34 17.10
N HIS A 29 -5.21 1.97 16.73
CA HIS A 29 -4.27 2.57 17.68
C HIS A 29 -4.10 4.07 17.49
N ILE A 30 -3.85 4.76 18.60
CA ILE A 30 -3.42 6.16 18.56
C ILE A 30 -1.92 6.18 18.28
N GLU A 31 -1.53 6.68 17.11
CA GLU A 31 -0.13 6.85 16.75
C GLU A 31 0.45 8.12 17.36
N LEU A 32 1.46 7.95 18.23
CA LEU A 32 2.11 9.04 18.98
C LEU A 32 3.57 9.27 18.55
N ILE A 33 4.01 8.58 17.51
CA ILE A 33 5.35 8.76 16.96
C ILE A 33 5.36 10.05 16.14
N ALA A 34 6.04 11.08 16.65
CA ALA A 34 5.99 12.44 16.09
C ALA A 34 6.45 12.55 14.61
N SER A 35 7.23 11.59 14.13
CA SER A 35 7.72 11.54 12.75
C SER A 35 6.83 10.75 11.79
N GLU A 36 5.86 10.00 12.29
CA GLU A 36 4.95 9.19 11.48
C GLU A 36 3.68 9.97 11.13
N ASN A 37 3.06 9.60 10.00
CA ASN A 37 1.86 10.27 9.52
C ASN A 37 1.07 9.40 8.54
N TYR A 38 -0.20 9.74 8.37
CA TYR A 38 -1.08 9.17 7.37
C TYR A 38 -1.05 9.99 6.10
N VAL A 39 -0.70 9.34 4.99
CA VAL A 39 -0.69 9.99 3.69
C VAL A 39 -2.09 9.93 3.06
N SER A 40 -2.44 10.94 2.26
CA SER A 40 -3.74 10.96 1.58
C SER A 40 -3.86 9.83 0.53
N PRO A 41 -5.07 9.33 0.22
CA PRO A 41 -5.28 8.32 -0.82
C PRO A 41 -4.72 8.71 -2.19
N ARG A 42 -4.75 10.01 -2.52
CA ARG A 42 -4.21 10.55 -3.78
C ARG A 42 -2.70 10.33 -3.91
N VAL A 43 -1.97 10.39 -2.80
CA VAL A 43 -0.52 10.15 -2.82
C VAL A 43 -0.21 8.66 -2.95
N MET A 44 -0.97 7.80 -2.26
CA MET A 44 -0.85 6.34 -2.42
C MET A 44 -1.12 5.91 -3.86
N GLU A 45 -2.15 6.45 -4.51
CA GLU A 45 -2.46 6.21 -5.91
C GLU A 45 -1.30 6.59 -6.83
N MET A 46 -0.73 7.78 -6.64
CA MET A 46 0.41 8.24 -7.46
C MET A 46 1.67 7.40 -7.25
N GLN A 47 1.90 6.90 -6.03
CA GLN A 47 3.05 6.05 -5.73
C GLN A 47 3.00 4.70 -6.46
N GLY A 48 1.80 4.17 -6.71
CA GLY A 48 1.58 2.96 -7.52
C GLY A 48 1.47 3.20 -9.04
N SER A 49 1.79 4.41 -9.52
CA SER A 49 1.57 4.78 -10.92
C SER A 49 2.69 4.30 -11.87
N VAL A 50 2.45 4.46 -13.18
CA VAL A 50 3.39 4.10 -14.25
C VAL A 50 4.74 4.82 -14.18
N LEU A 51 4.86 5.86 -13.35
CA LEU A 51 6.10 6.62 -13.17
C LEU A 51 7.25 5.74 -12.65
N THR A 52 6.96 4.67 -11.91
CA THR A 52 7.96 3.71 -11.41
C THR A 52 8.72 2.97 -12.54
N ASN A 53 8.15 2.91 -13.74
CA ASN A 53 8.77 2.24 -14.89
C ASN A 53 9.85 3.07 -15.58
N LYS A 54 9.97 4.36 -15.24
CA LYS A 54 10.80 5.31 -15.99
C LYS A 54 12.19 5.45 -15.38
N TYR A 55 13.22 5.22 -16.20
CA TYR A 55 14.58 5.73 -15.96
C TYR A 55 14.68 7.19 -16.41
N ALA A 56 15.06 8.08 -15.51
CA ALA A 56 15.27 9.51 -15.73
C ALA A 56 16.50 9.98 -14.96
#